data_AF-A0A7V1K5D2-F1
#
_entry.id   AF-A0A7V1K5D2-F1
#
_cell.length_a   1.000
_cell.length_b   1.000
_cell.length_c   1.000
_cell.angle_alpha   90.00
_cell.angle_beta   90.00
_cell.angle_gamma   90.00
#
_symmetry.space_group_name_H-M   'P 1'
#
loop_
_entity.id
_entity.type
_entity.pdbx_description
1 polymer ?
#
loop_
_entity_poly.entity_id
_entity_poly.type
_entity_poly.pdbx_seq_one_letter_code
_entity_poly.pdbx_strand_id
1 'polypeptide(L)'
;MEQTLIDFLTGEKKPDTDMERLRQRVARFLVEEKGYEKSDIETHVIFETTVDNAKITVPIDYIVRLAGKRIILIKCYPTALVTREKLTLACARLLDSYQIPFTVITDGFATEVLDTVTGKSLGKDLNKIPTKKELLQLLTLISFVPLPEEKKIKQKRILSAFDLLKCPVSCKECSFGSD
;
A
#
# COMPACT_ATOMS: atom_id res chain seq x y z
N MET A 1 -1.15 -26.78 -16.75
CA MET A 1 -1.50 -26.61 -15.33
C MET A 1 -0.99 -25.26 -14.91
N GLU A 2 -1.86 -24.35 -14.47
CA GLU A 2 -1.41 -23.10 -13.86
C GLU A 2 -0.76 -23.43 -12.51
N GLN A 3 0.46 -22.95 -12.30
CA GLN A 3 1.15 -23.13 -11.01
C GLN A 3 0.46 -22.25 -9.96
N THR A 4 0.36 -22.76 -8.73
CA THR A 4 -0.28 -22.05 -7.61
C THR A 4 0.65 -22.05 -6.40
N LEU A 5 0.58 -20.99 -5.60
CA LEU A 5 1.25 -20.86 -4.31
C LEU A 5 0.23 -20.68 -3.19
N ILE A 6 0.65 -20.88 -1.95
CA ILE A 6 -0.17 -20.62 -0.77
C ILE A 6 0.17 -19.22 -0.25
N ASP A 7 -0.85 -18.37 -0.13
CA ASP A 7 -0.72 -17.06 0.50
C ASP A 7 -0.30 -17.23 1.96
N PHE A 8 0.79 -16.57 2.34
CA PHE A 8 1.40 -16.70 3.66
C PHE A 8 0.52 -16.12 4.77
N LEU A 9 -0.27 -15.07 4.48
CA LEU A 9 -1.11 -14.42 5.47
C LEU A 9 -2.46 -15.14 5.62
N THR A 10 -3.12 -15.49 4.51
CA THR A 10 -4.48 -16.04 4.49
C THR A 10 -4.54 -17.56 4.40
N GLY A 11 -3.51 -18.22 3.87
CA GLY A 11 -3.50 -19.66 3.60
C GLY A 11 -4.24 -20.06 2.31
N GLU A 12 -4.73 -19.09 1.53
CA GLU A 12 -5.46 -19.34 0.28
C GLU A 12 -4.53 -19.72 -0.86
N LYS A 13 -5.03 -20.51 -1.82
CA LYS A 13 -4.32 -20.80 -3.07
C LYS A 13 -4.43 -19.62 -4.02
N LYS A 14 -3.30 -19.09 -4.48
CA LYS A 14 -3.22 -18.01 -5.46
C LYS A 14 -2.39 -18.42 -6.69
N PRO A 15 -2.64 -17.83 -7.87
CA PRO A 15 -1.80 -18.04 -9.04
C PRO A 15 -0.34 -17.67 -8.74
N ASP A 16 0.59 -18.54 -9.11
CA ASP A 16 2.02 -18.33 -8.91
C ASP A 16 2.59 -17.38 -9.98
N THR A 17 2.41 -16.09 -9.75
CA THR A 17 2.92 -15.00 -10.60
C THR A 17 4.09 -14.28 -9.95
N ASP A 18 4.89 -13.55 -10.72
CA ASP A 18 5.97 -12.73 -10.15
C ASP A 18 5.46 -11.71 -9.13
N MET A 19 4.31 -11.10 -9.43
CA MET A 19 3.66 -10.15 -8.53
C MET A 19 3.23 -10.82 -7.22
N GLU A 20 2.70 -12.05 -7.31
CA GLU A 20 2.29 -12.78 -6.13
C GLU A 20 3.51 -13.24 -5.31
N ARG A 21 4.57 -13.74 -5.94
CA ARG A 21 5.84 -14.06 -5.25
C ARG A 21 6.44 -12.84 -4.55
N LEU A 22 6.37 -11.66 -5.16
CA LEU A 22 6.76 -10.39 -4.55
C LEU A 22 5.92 -10.10 -3.30
N ARG A 23 4.59 -10.14 -3.42
CA ARG A 23 3.67 -9.97 -2.28
C ARG A 23 4.01 -10.93 -1.15
N GLN A 24 4.24 -12.20 -1.44
CA GLN A 24 4.58 -13.20 -0.43
C GLN A 24 5.91 -12.90 0.28
N ARG A 25 6.93 -12.42 -0.46
CA ARG A 25 8.20 -11.99 0.13
C ARG A 25 8.01 -10.84 1.12
N VAL A 26 7.24 -9.81 0.73
CA VAL A 26 6.96 -8.65 1.59
C VAL A 26 6.15 -9.06 2.83
N ALA A 27 5.13 -9.91 2.66
CA ALA A 27 4.33 -10.41 3.78
C ALA A 27 5.19 -11.18 4.81
N ARG A 28 6.06 -12.06 4.34
CA ARG A 28 7.01 -12.79 5.20
C ARG A 28 7.94 -11.84 5.93
N PHE A 29 8.53 -10.88 5.23
CA PHE A 29 9.40 -9.89 5.87
C PHE A 29 8.69 -9.11 6.98
N LEU A 30 7.44 -8.70 6.77
CA LEU A 30 6.66 -8.01 7.80
C LEU A 30 6.46 -8.88 9.05
N VAL A 31 6.15 -10.16 8.88
CA VAL A 31 5.86 -11.05 10.00
C VAL A 31 7.13 -11.57 10.67
N GLU A 32 8.01 -12.17 9.88
CA GLU A 32 9.19 -12.90 10.35
C GLU A 32 10.29 -11.94 10.83
N GLU A 33 10.45 -10.77 10.19
CA GLU A 33 11.53 -9.83 10.52
C GLU A 33 11.06 -8.55 11.22
N LYS A 34 9.91 -7.98 10.84
CA LYS A 34 9.37 -6.78 11.49
C LYS A 34 8.48 -7.07 12.70
N GLY A 35 8.20 -8.34 12.96
CA GLY A 35 7.49 -8.81 14.14
C GLY A 35 6.00 -8.48 14.16
N TYR A 36 5.39 -8.25 12.99
CA TYR A 36 3.95 -8.11 12.87
C TYR A 36 3.27 -9.47 12.99
N GLU A 37 2.12 -9.52 13.64
CA GLU A 37 1.26 -10.70 13.55
C GLU A 37 0.52 -10.69 12.21
N LYS A 38 0.13 -11.87 11.72
CA LYS A 38 -0.71 -11.94 10.50
C LYS A 38 -2.00 -11.15 10.66
N SER A 39 -2.56 -11.11 11.88
CA SER A 39 -3.74 -10.32 12.26
C SER A 39 -3.51 -8.81 12.25
N ASP A 40 -2.27 -8.34 12.31
CA ASP A 40 -1.95 -6.91 12.20
C ASP A 40 -1.99 -6.43 10.73
N ILE A 41 -2.05 -7.34 9.76
CA ILE A 41 -1.90 -7.03 8.34
C ILE A 41 -3.23 -7.26 7.61
N GLU A 42 -3.91 -6.16 7.27
CA GLU A 42 -5.08 -6.20 6.40
C GLU A 42 -4.66 -6.45 4.95
N THR A 43 -5.29 -7.43 4.30
CA THR A 43 -5.17 -7.73 2.87
C THR A 43 -6.46 -7.36 2.14
N HIS A 44 -6.45 -7.41 0.81
CA HIS A 44 -7.64 -7.19 -0.03
C HIS A 44 -8.32 -5.82 0.17
N VAL A 45 -7.55 -4.80 0.56
CA VAL A 45 -8.10 -3.46 0.75
C VAL A 45 -8.20 -2.77 -0.61
N ILE A 46 -9.40 -2.32 -0.96
CA ILE A 46 -9.65 -1.59 -2.20
C ILE A 46 -9.85 -0.12 -1.85
N PHE A 47 -8.97 0.75 -2.34
CA PHE A 47 -9.18 2.18 -2.30
C PHE A 47 -10.11 2.59 -3.45
N GLU A 48 -11.19 3.31 -3.14
CA GLU A 48 -12.12 3.82 -4.13
C GLU A 48 -12.39 5.32 -3.92
N THR A 49 -12.40 6.07 -5.01
CA THR A 49 -12.85 7.47 -5.01
C THR A 49 -13.47 7.84 -6.35
N THR A 50 -14.32 8.85 -6.34
CA THR A 50 -14.81 9.49 -7.57
C THR A 50 -14.09 10.82 -7.80
N VAL A 51 -13.64 11.03 -9.04
CA VAL A 51 -13.03 12.27 -9.54
C VAL A 51 -13.65 12.58 -10.89
N ASP A 52 -14.26 13.77 -11.05
CA ASP A 52 -14.88 14.21 -12.31
C ASP A 52 -15.80 13.16 -12.96
N ASN A 53 -16.65 12.52 -12.14
CA ASN A 53 -17.57 11.42 -12.51
C ASN A 53 -16.91 10.10 -12.94
N ALA A 54 -15.58 9.99 -12.90
CA ALA A 54 -14.87 8.73 -13.08
C ALA A 54 -14.64 8.04 -11.72
N LYS A 55 -14.98 6.75 -11.62
CA LYS A 55 -14.64 5.92 -10.46
C LYS A 55 -13.21 5.44 -10.60
N ILE A 56 -12.36 5.81 -9.65
CA ILE A 56 -10.99 5.35 -9.55
C ILE A 56 -10.91 4.30 -8.47
N THR A 57 -10.46 3.11 -8.86
CA THR A 57 -10.21 1.99 -7.96
C THR A 57 -8.72 1.65 -7.98
N VAL A 58 -8.14 1.53 -6.79
CA VAL A 58 -6.74 1.14 -6.59
C VAL A 58 -6.67 0.04 -5.54
N PRO A 59 -6.24 -1.18 -5.88
CA PRO A 59 -6.03 -2.21 -4.88
C PRO A 59 -4.79 -1.88 -4.05
N ILE A 60 -4.89 -2.03 -2.73
CA ILE A 60 -3.80 -1.85 -1.78
C ILE A 60 -3.36 -3.25 -1.33
N ASP A 61 -2.06 -3.54 -1.43
CA ASP A 61 -1.56 -4.89 -1.17
C ASP A 61 -1.62 -5.20 0.33
N TYR A 62 -1.11 -4.30 1.18
CA TYR A 62 -1.18 -4.47 2.63
C TYR A 62 -1.45 -3.17 3.39
N ILE A 63 -2.14 -3.30 4.51
CA ILE A 63 -2.23 -2.26 5.52
C ILE A 63 -1.87 -2.82 6.88
N VAL A 64 -0.89 -2.21 7.54
CA VAL A 64 -0.57 -2.54 8.92
C VAL A 64 -1.49 -1.75 9.84
N ARG A 65 -2.24 -2.46 10.68
CA ARG A 65 -3.15 -1.92 11.69
C ARG A 65 -2.66 -2.29 13.08
N LEU A 66 -2.46 -1.28 13.93
CA LEU A 66 -2.15 -1.46 15.35
C LEU A 66 -3.02 -0.54 16.19
N ALA A 67 -3.39 -0.98 17.39
CA ALA A 67 -4.23 -0.21 18.32
C ALA A 67 -5.51 0.35 17.66
N GLY A 68 -6.13 -0.45 16.76
CA GLY A 68 -7.34 -0.07 16.05
C GLY A 68 -7.13 0.96 14.91
N LYS A 69 -5.92 1.45 14.68
CA LYS A 69 -5.58 2.43 13.63
C LYS A 69 -4.76 1.79 12.51
N ARG A 70 -5.08 2.11 11.26
CA ARG A 70 -4.21 1.88 10.10
C ARG A 70 -3.01 2.82 10.17
N ILE A 71 -1.79 2.28 10.13
CA ILE A 71 -0.55 3.03 10.37
C ILE A 71 0.37 3.04 9.16
N ILE A 72 0.48 1.90 8.46
CA ILE A 72 1.30 1.79 7.25
C ILE A 72 0.42 1.32 6.10
N LEU A 73 0.45 2.04 4.99
CA LEU A 73 -0.05 1.57 3.70
C LEU A 73 1.13 1.08 2.86
N ILE A 74 1.07 -0.16 2.39
CA ILE A 74 2.12 -0.77 1.59
C ILE A 74 1.56 -1.16 0.24
N LYS A 75 2.25 -0.74 -0.82
CA LYS A 75 1.91 -1.13 -2.18
C LYS A 75 3.13 -1.68 -2.92
N CYS A 76 2.95 -2.88 -3.46
CA CYS A 76 3.93 -3.57 -4.25
C CYS A 76 3.78 -3.16 -5.72
N TYR A 77 4.90 -2.95 -6.41
CA TYR A 77 4.92 -2.75 -7.86
C TYR A 77 6.06 -3.57 -8.45
N PRO A 78 5.86 -4.33 -9.54
CA PRO A 78 6.92 -5.12 -10.13
C PRO A 78 7.97 -4.24 -10.84
N THR A 79 7.63 -2.99 -11.19
CA THR A 79 8.51 -2.05 -11.92
C THR A 79 8.27 -0.58 -11.52
N ALA A 80 9.26 0.27 -11.81
CA ALA A 80 9.25 1.75 -11.76
C ALA A 80 8.53 2.41 -10.56
N LEU A 81 9.20 2.45 -9.41
CA LEU A 81 8.68 3.01 -8.15
C LEU A 81 8.41 4.54 -8.21
N VAL A 82 9.22 5.31 -8.94
CA VAL A 82 9.17 6.80 -8.92
C VAL A 82 7.83 7.34 -9.39
N THR A 83 7.29 6.80 -10.49
CA THR A 83 5.98 7.23 -10.99
C THR A 83 4.88 6.76 -10.03
N ARG A 84 5.05 5.64 -9.35
CA ARG A 84 4.02 5.03 -8.48
C ARG A 84 3.99 5.59 -7.06
N GLU A 85 5.01 6.34 -6.66
CA GLU A 85 5.12 7.00 -5.36
C GLU A 85 3.95 7.95 -5.12
N LYS A 86 3.72 8.89 -6.04
CA LYS A 86 2.65 9.91 -5.92
C LYS A 86 1.26 9.30 -5.85
N LEU A 87 1.03 8.23 -6.62
CA LEU A 87 -0.22 7.49 -6.61
C LEU A 87 -0.48 6.87 -5.23
N THR A 88 0.51 6.13 -4.73
CA THR A 88 0.40 5.41 -3.46
C THR A 88 0.27 6.37 -2.28
N LEU A 89 1.01 7.47 -2.31
CA LEU A 89 0.93 8.54 -1.32
C LEU A 89 -0.45 9.22 -1.33
N ALA A 90 -1.05 9.46 -2.50
CA ALA A 90 -2.40 9.99 -2.60
C ALA A 90 -3.44 9.03 -2.01
N CYS A 91 -3.30 7.72 -2.26
CA CYS A 91 -4.16 6.69 -1.64
C CYS A 91 -4.03 6.74 -0.10
N ALA A 92 -2.81 6.72 0.45
CA ALA A 92 -2.59 6.73 1.90
C ALA A 92 -3.17 7.95 2.61
N ARG A 93 -3.25 9.10 1.92
CA ARG A 93 -3.84 10.33 2.44
C ARG A 93 -5.38 10.36 2.39
N LEU A 94 -5.99 9.55 1.54
CA LEU A 94 -7.43 9.59 1.25
C LEU A 94 -8.18 8.34 1.70
N LEU A 95 -7.48 7.25 2.00
CA LEU A 95 -8.09 5.95 2.27
C LEU A 95 -8.92 5.91 3.56
N ASP A 96 -8.57 6.72 4.55
CA ASP A 96 -9.26 6.77 5.83
C ASP A 96 -9.73 8.21 6.15
N SER A 97 -10.45 8.34 7.26
CA SER A 97 -10.80 9.61 7.90
C SER A 97 -9.58 10.48 8.26
N TYR A 98 -8.39 9.89 8.25
CA TYR A 98 -7.10 10.54 8.49
C TYR A 98 -6.05 10.09 7.46
N GLN A 99 -4.96 10.84 7.36
CA GLN A 99 -3.81 10.44 6.56
C GLN A 99 -3.07 9.31 7.26
N ILE A 100 -3.02 8.12 6.65
CA ILE A 100 -2.26 6.99 7.20
C ILE A 100 -0.80 7.43 7.36
N PRO A 101 -0.17 7.33 8.55
CA PRO A 101 1.13 7.93 8.85
C PRO A 101 2.27 7.59 7.90
N PHE A 102 2.38 6.33 7.47
CA PHE A 102 3.46 5.87 6.61
C PHE A 102 2.95 5.30 5.29
N THR A 103 3.66 5.63 4.21
CA THR A 103 3.46 5.03 2.89
C THR A 103 4.70 4.28 2.49
N VAL A 104 4.54 3.04 2.05
CA VAL A 104 5.62 2.19 1.57
C VAL A 104 5.34 1.76 0.14
N ILE A 105 6.32 1.95 -0.73
CA ILE A 105 6.30 1.49 -2.11
C ILE A 105 7.49 0.55 -2.29
N THR A 106 7.28 -0.66 -2.81
CA THR A 106 8.37 -1.65 -2.93
C THR A 106 8.21 -2.55 -4.15
N ASP A 107 9.32 -2.96 -4.76
CA ASP A 107 9.39 -4.05 -5.74
C ASP A 107 10.05 -5.32 -5.15
N GLY A 108 10.27 -5.33 -3.83
CA GLY A 108 10.90 -6.42 -3.10
C GLY A 108 12.43 -6.41 -3.15
N PHE A 109 13.04 -5.47 -3.88
CA PHE A 109 14.48 -5.21 -3.91
C PHE A 109 14.77 -3.75 -3.51
N ALA A 110 14.12 -2.80 -4.18
CA ALA A 110 14.09 -1.40 -3.83
C ALA A 110 12.79 -1.07 -3.08
N THR A 111 12.90 -0.19 -2.10
CA THR A 111 11.77 0.26 -1.29
C THR A 111 11.87 1.77 -1.10
N GLU A 112 10.75 2.45 -0.98
CA GLU A 112 10.66 3.84 -0.58
C GLU A 112 9.67 3.92 0.58
N VAL A 113 10.13 4.40 1.74
CA VAL A 113 9.32 4.63 2.93
C VAL A 113 9.14 6.12 3.09
N LEU A 114 7.90 6.58 3.16
CA LEU A 114 7.56 8.01 3.23
C LEU A 114 6.78 8.31 4.51
N ASP A 115 7.02 9.51 5.05
CA ASP A 115 6.07 10.18 5.92
C ASP A 115 4.92 10.69 5.05
N THR A 116 3.71 10.20 5.29
CA THR A 116 2.57 10.48 4.39
C THR A 116 2.11 11.93 4.48
N VAL A 117 2.20 12.55 5.66
CA VAL A 117 1.73 13.92 5.89
C VAL A 117 2.60 14.92 5.12
N THR A 118 3.91 14.78 5.23
CA THR A 118 4.91 15.66 4.59
C THR A 118 5.24 15.22 3.16
N GLY A 119 5.09 13.93 2.86
CA GLY A 119 5.54 13.32 1.61
C GLY A 119 7.06 13.15 1.51
N LYS A 120 7.80 13.27 2.62
CA LYS A 120 9.26 13.16 2.63
C LYS A 120 9.69 11.69 2.73
N SER A 121 10.77 11.38 2.02
CA SER A 121 11.49 10.11 2.17
C SER A 121 12.07 9.95 3.58
N LEU A 122 11.73 8.83 4.21
CA LEU A 122 12.29 8.35 5.48
C LEU A 122 13.38 7.30 5.25
N GLY A 123 13.45 6.73 4.05
CA GLY A 123 14.51 5.83 3.65
C GLY A 123 14.15 4.93 2.47
N LYS A 124 15.18 4.31 1.88
CA LYS A 124 15.08 3.62 0.59
C LYS A 124 15.32 2.10 0.64
N ASP A 125 14.95 1.49 1.75
CA ASP A 125 15.23 0.08 2.03
C ASP A 125 14.08 -0.56 2.81
N LEU A 126 13.83 -1.85 2.59
CA LEU A 126 12.79 -2.61 3.31
C LEU A 126 12.99 -2.55 4.83
N ASN A 127 14.23 -2.49 5.29
CA ASN A 127 14.56 -2.35 6.70
C ASN A 127 14.14 -1.01 7.30
N LYS A 128 13.83 0.00 6.47
CA LYS A 128 13.32 1.29 6.94
C LYS A 128 11.83 1.27 7.28
N ILE A 129 11.12 0.19 6.95
CA ILE A 129 9.77 -0.05 7.49
C ILE A 129 9.91 -0.21 9.01
N PRO A 130 9.19 0.58 9.82
CA PRO A 130 9.22 0.42 11.27
C PRO A 130 8.81 -0.99 11.69
N THR A 131 9.43 -1.52 12.74
CA THR A 131 9.00 -2.76 13.40
C THR A 131 7.72 -2.54 14.20
N LYS A 132 7.00 -3.62 14.55
CA LYS A 132 5.83 -3.55 15.44
C LYS A 132 6.19 -2.84 16.75
N LYS A 133 7.35 -3.18 17.34
CA LYS A 133 7.83 -2.58 18.60
C LYS A 133 8.06 -1.07 18.48
N GLU A 134 8.73 -0.62 17.41
CA GLU A 134 8.98 0.80 17.17
C GLU A 134 7.67 1.56 16.94
N LEU A 135 6.74 1.00 16.15
CA LEU A 135 5.43 1.63 15.95
C LEU A 135 4.65 1.77 17.24
N LEU A 136 4.63 0.75 18.09
CA LEU A 136 3.91 0.81 19.37
C LEU A 136 4.47 1.91 20.28
N GLN A 137 5.76 2.21 20.20
CA GLN A 137 6.37 3.35 20.92
C GLN A 137 5.98 4.69 20.27
N LEU A 138 6.03 4.77 18.94
CA LEU A 138 5.71 5.97 18.16
C LEU A 138 4.22 6.34 18.18
N LEU A 139 3.33 5.39 18.46
CA LEU A 139 1.88 5.60 18.47
C LEU A 139 1.44 6.77 19.34
N THR A 140 2.14 7.03 20.44
CA THR A 140 1.86 8.15 21.35
C THR A 140 2.24 9.51 20.78
N LEU A 141 3.13 9.54 19.78
CA LEU A 141 3.66 10.75 19.14
C LEU A 141 2.98 11.02 17.78
N ILE A 142 2.40 9.99 17.17
CA ILE A 142 1.73 10.10 15.87
C ILE A 142 0.40 10.83 16.01
N SER A 143 0.24 11.90 15.25
CA SER A 143 -1.03 12.61 15.10
C SER A 143 -1.78 12.11 13.87
N PHE A 144 -2.95 11.52 14.08
CA PHE A 144 -3.83 11.05 13.01
C PHE A 144 -4.68 12.22 12.46
N VAL A 145 -4.08 12.99 11.57
CA VAL A 145 -4.70 14.22 11.04
C VAL A 145 -5.49 13.98 9.75
N PRO A 146 -6.73 14.49 9.64
CA PRO A 146 -7.47 14.48 8.37
C PRO A 146 -6.74 15.30 7.30
N LEU A 147 -6.86 14.87 6.05
CA LEU A 147 -6.40 15.70 4.93
C LEU A 147 -7.39 16.87 4.74
N PRO A 148 -6.94 18.14 4.74
CA PRO A 148 -7.82 19.28 4.48
C PRO A 148 -8.52 19.16 3.12
N GLU A 149 -9.80 19.55 3.04
CA GLU A 149 -10.63 19.41 1.83
C GLU A 149 -9.98 20.01 0.58
N GLU A 150 -9.36 21.20 0.71
CA GLU A 150 -8.66 21.85 -0.40
C GLU A 150 -7.50 21.00 -0.94
N LYS A 151 -6.82 20.24 -0.06
CA LYS A 151 -5.76 19.32 -0.46
C LYS A 151 -6.31 18.00 -1.01
N LYS A 152 -7.51 17.56 -0.60
CA LYS A 152 -8.16 16.35 -1.15
C LYS A 152 -8.36 16.48 -2.65
N ILE A 153 -8.77 17.65 -3.15
CA ILE A 153 -8.93 17.92 -4.59
C ILE A 153 -7.61 17.67 -5.34
N LYS A 154 -6.49 18.16 -4.79
CA LYS A 154 -5.16 17.94 -5.40
C LYS A 154 -4.78 16.46 -5.45
N GLN A 155 -5.04 15.70 -4.37
CA GLN A 155 -4.77 14.25 -4.35
C GLN A 155 -5.66 13.48 -5.35
N LYS A 156 -6.94 13.86 -5.45
CA LYS A 156 -7.87 13.31 -6.45
C LYS A 156 -7.40 13.54 -7.89
N ARG A 157 -6.87 14.73 -8.20
CA ARG A 157 -6.28 15.01 -9.53
C ARG A 157 -5.06 14.14 -9.84
N ILE A 158 -4.20 13.89 -8.83
CA ILE A 158 -3.08 12.94 -8.99
C ILE A 158 -3.64 11.57 -9.39
N LEU A 159 -4.62 11.07 -8.64
CA LEU A 159 -5.25 9.78 -8.91
C LEU A 159 -5.84 9.71 -10.33
N SER A 160 -6.56 10.74 -10.76
CA SER A 160 -7.14 10.81 -12.10
C SER A 160 -6.08 10.79 -13.21
N ALA A 161 -4.96 11.51 -13.04
CA ALA A 161 -3.87 11.46 -13.99
C ALA A 161 -3.26 10.06 -14.14
N PHE A 162 -3.18 9.29 -13.04
CA PHE A 162 -2.69 7.90 -13.09
C PHE A 162 -3.69 6.92 -13.69
N ASP A 163 -4.99 7.17 -13.50
CA ASP A 163 -6.05 6.35 -14.09
C ASP A 163 -6.02 6.44 -15.63
N LEU A 164 -5.80 7.64 -16.16
CA LEU A 164 -5.62 7.88 -17.60
C LEU A 164 -4.35 7.20 -18.18
N LEU A 165 -3.34 6.98 -17.33
CA LEU A 165 -2.09 6.30 -17.69
C LEU A 165 -2.15 4.79 -17.46
N LYS A 166 -3.29 4.23 -17.03
CA LYS A 166 -3.44 2.78 -16.93
C LYS A 166 -3.26 2.17 -18.32
N CYS A 167 -2.48 1.09 -18.37
CA CYS A 167 -2.29 0.33 -19.59
C CYS A 167 -3.67 -0.15 -20.08
N PRO A 168 -4.07 0.13 -21.34
CA PRO A 168 -5.37 -0.30 -21.88
C PRO A 168 -5.44 -1.82 -22.11
N VAL A 169 -4.28 -2.49 -22.02
CA VAL A 169 -4.21 -3.95 -22.07
C VAL A 169 -4.68 -4.47 -20.72
N SER A 170 -5.71 -5.31 -20.71
CA SER A 170 -6.20 -6.07 -19.56
C SER A 170 -5.10 -7.01 -19.05
N CYS A 171 -4.08 -6.43 -18.42
CA CYS A 171 -2.97 -7.17 -17.88
C CYS A 171 -3.50 -7.83 -16.61
N LYS A 172 -3.80 -9.14 -16.69
CA LYS A 172 -4.26 -9.98 -15.57
C LYS A 172 -3.39 -9.86 -14.31
N GLU A 173 -2.16 -9.36 -14.47
CA GLU A 173 -1.15 -9.18 -13.42
C GLU A 173 -1.33 -7.87 -12.61
N CYS A 174 -2.09 -6.89 -13.11
CA CYS A 174 -2.30 -5.58 -12.48
C CYS A 174 -3.71 -5.36 -11.89
N SER A 175 -4.68 -6.19 -12.30
CA SER A 175 -6.04 -6.21 -11.76
C SER A 175 -6.17 -7.35 -10.78
N PHE A 176 -6.51 -7.06 -9.52
CA PHE A 176 -7.18 -8.05 -8.71
C PHE A 176 -8.45 -8.43 -9.46
N GLY A 177 -8.65 -9.72 -9.71
CA GLY A 177 -9.91 -10.23 -10.23
C GLY A 177 -11.01 -9.78 -9.30
N SER A 178 -11.86 -8.88 -9.79
CA SER A 178 -13.21 -8.77 -9.30
C SER A 178 -13.95 -9.97 -9.89
N ASP A 179 -14.28 -10.94 -9.04
CA ASP A 179 -15.40 -11.83 -9.31
C ASP A 179 -16.68 -11.01 -9.55
#